data_AF-A0A2R6GS95-F1
#
_entry.id   AF-A0A2R6GS95-F1
#
_cell.length_a   1.000
_cell.length_b   1.000
_cell.length_c   1.000
_cell.angle_alpha   90.00
_cell.angle_beta   90.00
_cell.angle_gamma   90.00
#
_symmetry.space_group_name_H-M   'P 1'
#
loop_
_entity.id
_entity.type
_entity.pdbx_description
1 polymer ?
#
loop_
_entity_poly.entity_id
_entity_poly.type
_entity_poly.pdbx_seq_one_letter_code
_entity_poly.pdbx_strand_id
1 'polypeptide(L)' 'MSDRREVTVSVDASTYREWRAVADEEYEGMEDLVRTAVENEIDGRRDQLTMSELLEALRNPYD' A
#
# COMPACT_ATOMS: atom_id res chain seq x y z
N MET A 1 22.49 -5.69 -1.50
CA MET A 1 22.09 -4.30 -1.22
C MET A 1 20.59 -4.24 -1.41
N SER A 2 19.82 -3.89 -0.38
CA SER A 2 18.37 -3.76 -0.53
C SER A 2 18.08 -2.42 -1.20
N ASP A 3 17.51 -2.46 -2.39
CA ASP A 3 17.03 -1.30 -3.16
C ASP A 3 15.76 -0.75 -2.48
N ARG A 4 15.91 -0.20 -1.25
CA ARG A 4 14.80 0.40 -0.51
C ARG A 4 14.43 1.70 -1.19
N ARG A 5 13.21 1.77 -1.72
CA ARG A 5 12.62 3.01 -2.24
C ARG A 5 11.58 3.51 -1.26
N GLU A 6 11.69 4.79 -0.89
CA GLU A 6 10.72 5.45 -0.04
C GLU A 6 9.65 6.11 -0.91
N VAL A 7 8.39 5.99 -0.49
CA VAL A 7 7.23 6.55 -1.19
C VAL A 7 6.41 7.33 -0.17
N THR A 8 6.04 8.56 -0.53
CA THR A 8 5.11 9.36 0.27
C THR A 8 3.70 9.20 -0.28
N VAL A 9 2.78 8.76 0.58
CA VAL A 9 1.34 8.66 0.25
C VAL A 9 0.60 9.73 1.04
N SER A 10 -0.19 10.54 0.35
CA SER A 10 -1.06 11.53 0.98
C SER A 10 -2.50 11.04 0.95
N VAL A 11 -3.12 10.97 2.13
CA VAL A 11 -4.54 10.64 2.32
C VAL A 11 -5.20 11.75 3.12
N ASP A 12 -6.52 11.82 3.08
CA ASP A 12 -7.25 12.75 3.93
C ASP A 12 -7.16 12.38 5.41
N ALA A 13 -7.55 13.33 6.27
CA ALA A 13 -7.43 13.18 7.71
C ALA A 13 -8.34 12.10 8.31
N SER A 14 -9.49 11.80 7.68
CA SER A 14 -10.37 10.70 8.11
C SER A 14 -9.70 9.37 7.85
N THR A 15 -9.26 9.14 6.61
CA THR A 15 -8.59 7.91 6.21
C THR A 15 -7.31 7.66 7.03
N TYR A 16 -6.52 8.70 7.28
CA TYR A 16 -5.34 8.57 8.14
C TYR A 16 -5.69 8.10 9.56
N ARG A 17 -6.78 8.60 10.15
CA ARG A 17 -7.19 8.20 11.51
C ARG A 17 -7.66 6.75 11.56
N GLU A 18 -8.41 6.32 10.55
CA GLU A 18 -8.85 4.94 10.43
C GLU A 18 -7.65 4.00 10.30
N TRP A 19 -6.71 4.32 9.41
CA TRP A 19 -5.50 3.52 9.21
C TRP A 19 -4.64 3.50 10.45
N ARG A 20 -4.52 4.62 11.16
CA ARG A 20 -3.76 4.67 12.40
C ARG A 20 -4.37 3.80 13.49
N ALA A 21 -5.69 3.80 13.63
CA ALA A 21 -6.37 2.94 14.61
C ALA A 21 -6.12 1.46 14.31
N VAL A 22 -6.27 1.04 13.06
CA VAL A 22 -5.99 -0.34 12.62
C VAL A 22 -4.51 -0.68 12.79
N ALA A 23 -3.61 0.23 12.43
CA ALA A 23 -2.18 0.01 12.53
C ALA A 23 -1.70 -0.17 13.96
N ASP A 24 -2.31 0.52 14.93
CA ASP A 24 -1.97 0.41 16.35
C ASP A 24 -2.59 -0.86 16.98
N GLU A 25 -3.70 -1.39 16.43
CA GLU A 25 -4.40 -2.57 16.95
C GLU A 25 -3.86 -3.89 16.38
N GLU A 26 -3.58 -3.93 15.07
CA GLU A 26 -3.35 -5.17 14.32
C GLU A 26 -1.94 -5.30 13.72
N TYR A 27 -1.15 -4.23 13.70
CA TYR A 27 0.15 -4.18 13.00
C TYR A 27 1.26 -3.56 13.86
N GLU A 28 2.50 -3.59 13.37
CA GLU A 28 3.63 -2.90 14.03
C GLU A 28 3.67 -1.39 13.71
N GLY A 29 2.50 -0.79 13.50
CA GLY A 29 2.33 0.60 13.11
C GLY A 29 2.16 0.81 11.60
N MET A 30 2.12 2.08 11.21
CA MET A 30 1.65 2.50 9.90
C MET A 30 2.46 1.94 8.72
N GLU A 31 3.78 1.80 8.87
CA GLU A 31 4.64 1.26 7.81
C GLU A 31 4.33 -0.21 7.53
N ASP A 32 4.05 -0.99 8.57
CA ASP A 32 3.75 -2.42 8.47
C ASP A 32 2.37 -2.64 7.82
N LEU A 33 1.34 -1.91 8.29
CA LEU A 33 0.01 -1.90 7.68
C LEU A 33 0.08 -1.60 6.17
N VAL A 34 0.74 -0.51 5.78
CA VAL A 34 0.82 -0.09 4.37
C VAL A 34 1.62 -1.11 3.55
N ARG A 35 2.70 -1.66 4.10
CA ARG A 35 3.49 -2.69 3.41
C ARG A 35 2.66 -3.94 3.15
N THR A 36 1.99 -4.47 4.16
CA THR A 36 1.14 -5.66 4.02
C THR A 36 -0.03 -5.41 3.06
N ALA A 37 -0.65 -4.23 3.10
CA ALA A 37 -1.72 -3.89 2.15
C ALA A 37 -1.22 -3.85 0.70
N VAL A 38 -0.05 -3.25 0.46
CA VAL A 38 0.57 -3.19 -0.87
C VAL A 38 0.98 -4.58 -1.35
N GLU A 39 1.56 -5.41 -0.47
CA GLU A 39 1.92 -6.80 -0.80
C GLU A 39 0.68 -7.62 -1.17
N ASN A 40 -0.39 -7.53 -0.38
CA ASN A 40 -1.66 -8.20 -0.66
C ASN A 40 -2.31 -7.72 -1.96
N GLU A 41 -2.26 -6.42 -2.27
CA GLU A 41 -2.78 -5.90 -3.53
C GLU A 41 -1.92 -6.37 -4.72
N ILE A 42 -0.59 -6.40 -4.57
CA ILE A 42 0.31 -6.95 -5.59
C ILE A 42 0.07 -8.43 -5.82
N ASP A 43 -0.06 -9.22 -4.76
CA ASP A 43 -0.27 -10.66 -4.88
C ASP A 43 -1.69 -10.98 -5.38
N GLY A 44 -2.71 -10.25 -4.91
CA GLY A 44 -4.08 -10.38 -5.41
C GLY A 44 -4.25 -9.91 -6.86
N ARG A 45 -3.47 -8.91 -7.29
CA ARG A 45 -3.41 -8.49 -8.70
C ARG A 45 -2.53 -9.37 -9.55
N ARG A 46 -1.52 -10.08 -9.01
CA ARG A 46 -0.73 -11.05 -9.79
C ARG A 46 -1.57 -12.18 -10.37
N ASP A 47 -2.68 -12.51 -9.71
CA ASP A 47 -3.67 -13.45 -10.25
C ASP A 47 -4.50 -12.87 -11.42
N GLN A 48 -4.41 -11.57 -11.70
CA GLN A 48 -5.28 -10.86 -12.67
C GLN A 48 -4.55 -9.92 -13.65
N LEU A 49 -3.32 -9.52 -13.36
CA LEU A 49 -2.55 -8.48 -14.06
C LEU A 49 -1.05 -8.81 -14.08
N THR A 50 -0.37 -8.40 -15.15
CA THR A 50 1.08 -8.48 -15.24
C THR A 50 1.76 -7.42 -14.35
N MET A 51 3.01 -7.66 -13.94
CA MET A 51 3.80 -6.74 -13.09
C MET A 51 3.84 -5.29 -13.60
N SER A 52 3.81 -5.11 -14.93
CA SER A 52 3.80 -3.79 -15.57
C SER A 52 2.48 -3.05 -15.36
N GLU A 53 1.35 -3.75 -15.48
CA GLU A 53 0.00 -3.19 -15.28
C GLU A 53 -0.25 -2.85 -13.80
N LEU A 54 0.32 -3.64 -12.91
CA LEU A 54 0.28 -3.43 -11.47
C LEU A 54 0.96 -2.11 -11.04
N LEU A 55 2.15 -1.86 -11.57
CA LEU A 55 2.90 -0.63 -11.33
C LEU A 55 2.23 0.59 -11.95
N GLU A 56 1.57 0.43 -13.10
CA GLU A 56 0.82 1.50 -13.75
C GLU A 56 -0.45 1.89 -12.97
N ALA A 57 -1.21 0.90 -12.47
CA ALA A 57 -2.41 1.14 -11.67
C ALA A 57 -2.10 1.71 -10.28
N LEU A 58 -0.94 1.36 -9.67
CA LEU A 58 -0.48 2.00 -8.43
C LEU A 58 0.00 3.44 -8.65
N ARG A 59 0.52 3.75 -9.85
CA ARG A 59 0.93 5.10 -10.23
C ARG A 59 -0.27 6.03 -10.48
N ASN A 60 -1.42 5.48 -10.89
CA ASN A 60 -2.60 6.26 -11.21
C ASN A 60 -3.89 5.56 -10.71
N PRO A 61 -4.23 5.68 -9.41
CA PRO A 61 -5.32 4.92 -8.81
C PRO A 61 -6.74 5.40 -9.18
N TYR A 62 -6.88 6.38 -10.07
CA TYR A 62 -8.17 7.01 -10.42
C TYR A 62 -8.46 7.10 -11.94
N ASP A 63 -7.73 6.38 -12.78
CA ASP A 63 -8.09 6.16 -14.19
C ASP A 63 -8.86 4.84 -14.37
#